data_AF-A0A806TKX6-F1
#
_entry.id   AF-A0A806TKX6-F1
#
_cell.length_a   1.000
_cell.length_b   1.000
_cell.length_c   1.000
_cell.angle_alpha   90.00
_cell.angle_beta   90.00
_cell.angle_gamma   90.00
#
_symmetry.space_group_name_H-M   'P 1'
#
loop_
_entity.id
_entity.type
_entity.pdbx_description
1 polymer ?
#
loop_
_entity_poly.entity_id
_entity_poly.type
_entity_poly.pdbx_seq_one_letter_code
_entity_poly.pdbx_strand_id
1 'polypeptide(L)'
;MSFIHPPWEASSLSPITWGYILFVIIFGTMLAFWFYVESLQSLLPKETSLLGSLEPLAAVITTVVWLKEPFGFYQWMGTACIIGLVLLLTRTKQVSSETTLSA
;
A
#
# COMPACT_ATOMS: atom_id res chain seq x y z
N MET A 1 28.20 5.19 -13.21
CA MET A 1 27.81 5.24 -14.63
C MET A 1 26.52 6.04 -14.91
N SER A 2 26.10 6.97 -14.04
CA SER A 2 24.85 7.75 -14.21
C SER A 2 25.06 9.26 -14.42
N PHE A 3 26.30 9.73 -14.47
CA PHE A 3 26.62 11.17 -14.57
C PHE A 3 26.87 11.64 -16.01
N ILE A 4 26.79 10.74 -17.00
CA ILE A 4 27.13 11.01 -18.41
C ILE A 4 25.87 11.18 -19.28
N HIS A 5 24.73 10.64 -18.85
CA HIS A 5 23.43 10.90 -19.47
C HIS A 5 22.45 11.33 -18.38
N PRO A 6 22.29 12.64 -18.17
CA PRO A 6 21.27 13.09 -17.26
C PRO A 6 19.88 12.68 -17.76
N PRO A 7 18.97 12.18 -16.89
CA PRO A 7 17.64 11.73 -17.31
C PRO A 7 16.79 12.86 -17.92
N TRP A 8 17.19 14.13 -17.73
CA TRP A 8 16.56 15.31 -18.35
C TRP A 8 17.07 15.63 -19.76
N GLU A 9 18.16 14.99 -20.21
CA GLU A 9 18.65 15.04 -21.60
C GLU A 9 18.15 13.86 -22.43
N ALA A 10 17.05 13.21 -22.01
CA ALA A 10 16.34 12.24 -22.83
C ALA A 10 15.98 12.91 -24.16
N SER A 11 16.75 12.58 -25.20
CA SER A 11 16.78 13.24 -26.49
C SER A 11 15.36 13.34 -27.03
N SER A 12 14.80 14.56 -27.05
CA SER A 12 13.45 14.90 -27.53
C SER A 12 12.42 13.80 -27.28
N LEU A 13 11.85 13.72 -26.07
CA LEU A 13 10.73 12.84 -25.79
C LEU A 13 9.65 13.00 -26.88
N SER A 14 9.34 11.92 -27.57
CA SER A 14 8.32 11.91 -28.62
C SER A 14 6.98 12.38 -28.05
N PRO A 15 6.14 13.12 -28.81
CA PRO A 15 4.82 13.57 -28.35
C PRO A 15 3.95 12.43 -27.79
N ILE A 16 4.15 11.21 -28.30
CA ILE A 16 3.47 10.00 -27.82
C ILE A 16 3.86 9.64 -26.38
N THR A 17 5.14 9.83 -26.01
CA THR A 17 5.67 9.57 -24.68
C THR A 17 5.09 10.54 -23.66
N TRP A 18 4.89 11.79 -24.07
CA TRP A 18 4.18 12.77 -23.23
C TRP A 18 2.74 12.34 -22.95
N GLY A 19 2.05 11.78 -23.95
CA GLY A 19 0.73 11.17 -23.78
C GLY A 19 0.72 10.02 -22.78
N TYR A 20 1.70 9.12 -22.84
CA TYR A 20 1.83 8.03 -21.86
C TYR A 20 2.11 8.53 -20.44
N ILE A 21 2.99 9.53 -20.29
CA ILE A 21 3.28 10.14 -18.98
C ILE A 21 2.01 10.74 -18.40
N LEU A 22 1.28 11.52 -19.19
CA LEU A 22 0.04 12.17 -18.74
C LEU A 22 -1.04 11.15 -18.39
N PHE A 23 -1.18 10.08 -19.19
CA PHE A 23 -2.10 8.98 -18.90
C PHE A 23 -1.77 8.29 -17.57
N VAL A 24 -0.50 7.95 -17.33
CA VAL A 24 -0.06 7.30 -16.07
C VAL A 24 -0.25 8.24 -14.88
N ILE A 25 -0.02 9.55 -15.04
CA ILE A 25 -0.27 10.52 -13.97
C ILE A 25 -1.76 10.60 -13.63
N ILE A 26 -2.65 10.63 -14.62
CA ILE A 26 -4.09 10.74 -14.34
C ILE A 26 -4.64 9.43 -13.79
N PHE A 27 -4.41 8.32 -14.48
CA PHE A 27 -5.04 7.04 -14.14
C PHE A 27 -4.26 6.24 -13.11
N GLY A 28 -2.93 6.28 -13.15
CA GLY A 28 -2.06 5.49 -12.26
C GLY A 28 -1.82 6.15 -10.90
N THR A 29 -1.77 7.48 -10.83
CA THR A 29 -1.57 8.20 -9.56
C THR A 29 -2.79 8.98 -9.12
N MET A 30 -3.26 10.00 -9.86
CA MET A 30 -4.35 10.86 -9.38
C MET A 30 -5.64 10.09 -9.08
N LEU A 31 -6.09 9.21 -9.99
CA LEU A 31 -7.30 8.42 -9.79
C LEU A 31 -7.12 7.36 -8.71
N ALA A 32 -5.97 6.69 -8.66
CA ALA A 32 -5.64 5.73 -7.59
C ALA A 32 -5.64 6.40 -6.21
N PHE A 33 -5.04 7.59 -6.10
CA PHE A 33 -5.06 8.39 -4.87
C PHE A 33 -6.47 8.90 -4.55
N TRP A 34 -7.26 9.31 -5.53
CA TRP A 34 -8.64 9.71 -5.30
C TRP A 34 -9.44 8.54 -4.72
N PHE A 35 -9.35 7.35 -5.33
CA PHE A 35 -10.03 6.16 -4.85
C PHE A 35 -9.56 5.74 -3.46
N TYR A 36 -8.27 5.92 -3.15
CA TYR A 36 -7.74 5.74 -1.81
C TYR A 36 -8.38 6.71 -0.81
N VAL A 37 -8.43 8.01 -1.12
CA VAL A 37 -9.03 9.02 -0.23
C VAL A 37 -10.54 8.83 -0.09
N GLU A 38 -11.25 8.51 -1.17
CA GLU A 38 -12.67 8.17 -1.17
C GLU A 38 -12.93 6.93 -0.30
N SER A 39 -12.10 5.89 -0.43
CA SER A 39 -12.12 4.73 0.44
C SER A 39 -11.86 5.11 1.90
N LEU A 40 -11.01 6.11 2.19
CA LEU A 40 -10.79 6.56 3.56
C LEU A 40 -11.96 7.39 4.11
N GLN A 41 -12.63 8.19 3.26
CA GLN A 41 -13.76 9.03 3.65
C GLN A 41 -15.04 8.21 3.87
N SER A 42 -15.23 7.14 3.12
CA SER A 42 -16.37 6.21 3.25
C SER A 42 -16.28 5.30 4.48
N LEU A 43 -15.14 5.27 5.17
CA LEU A 43 -14.80 4.27 6.18
C LEU A 43 -14.69 4.92 7.56
N LEU A 44 -15.57 4.52 8.49
CA LEU A 44 -15.55 4.93 9.91
C LEU A 44 -14.15 4.66 10.51
N PRO A 45 -13.69 5.36 11.57
CA PRO A 45 -12.32 5.23 12.15
C PRO A 45 -11.86 3.79 12.52
N LYS A 46 -12.78 2.83 12.52
CA LYS A 46 -12.52 1.38 12.65
C LYS A 46 -11.88 0.78 11.40
N GLU A 47 -12.34 1.20 10.23
CA GLU A 47 -11.96 0.66 8.92
C GLU A 47 -10.63 1.26 8.40
N THR A 48 -10.31 2.50 8.77
CA THR A 48 -8.99 3.11 8.48
C THR A 48 -7.84 2.34 9.12
N SER A 49 -8.05 1.76 10.32
CA SER A 49 -7.05 0.89 10.93
C SER A 49 -6.94 -0.46 10.22
N LEU A 50 -8.04 -0.99 9.68
CA LEU A 50 -7.99 -2.22 8.87
C LEU A 50 -7.21 -1.98 7.58
N LEU A 51 -7.42 -0.84 6.91
CA LEU A 51 -6.67 -0.45 5.72
C LEU A 51 -5.17 -0.27 6.00
N GLY A 52 -4.80 0.41 7.10
CA GLY A 52 -3.39 0.51 7.49
C GLY A 52 -2.76 -0.83 7.86
N SER A 53 -3.56 -1.77 8.37
CA SER A 53 -3.10 -3.14 8.67
C SER A 53 -2.98 -4.02 7.43
N LEU A 54 -3.70 -3.67 6.36
CA LEU A 54 -3.65 -4.34 5.06
C LEU A 54 -2.35 -4.04 4.30
N GLU A 55 -1.71 -2.91 4.55
CA GLU A 55 -0.47 -2.50 3.89
C GLU A 55 0.69 -3.50 4.07
N PRO A 56 1.09 -3.89 5.32
CA PRO A 56 2.10 -4.91 5.50
C PRO A 56 1.67 -6.30 4.99
N LEU A 57 0.37 -6.61 5.05
CA LEU A 57 -0.16 -7.89 4.57
C LEU A 57 -0.08 -8.01 3.04
N ALA A 58 -0.51 -6.97 2.32
CA ALA A 58 -0.46 -6.89 0.87
C ALA A 58 0.99 -6.90 0.36
N ALA A 59 1.90 -6.22 1.06
CA ALA A 59 3.32 -6.27 0.77
C ALA A 59 3.85 -7.71 0.82
N VAL A 60 3.59 -8.44 1.92
CA VAL A 60 4.02 -9.84 2.06
C VAL A 60 3.43 -10.73 0.97
N ILE A 61 2.11 -10.64 0.70
CA ILE A 61 1.45 -11.44 -0.33
C ILE A 61 2.06 -11.16 -1.70
N THR A 62 2.32 -9.89 -2.03
CA THR A 62 2.93 -9.49 -3.30
C THR A 62 4.33 -10.06 -3.45
N THR A 63 5.16 -9.98 -2.41
CA THR A 63 6.52 -10.54 -2.44
C THR A 63 6.49 -12.07 -2.65
N VAL A 64 5.60 -12.79 -1.96
CA VAL A 64 5.52 -14.26 -2.07
C VAL A 64 4.94 -14.71 -3.41
N VAL A 65 3.83 -14.12 -3.86
CA VAL A 65 3.09 -14.55 -5.05
C VAL A 65 3.75 -14.06 -6.34
N TRP A 66 4.13 -12.78 -6.36
CA TRP A 66 4.60 -12.11 -7.56
C TRP A 66 6.11 -12.23 -7.73
N LEU A 67 6.88 -11.93 -6.68
CA LEU A 67 8.34 -11.90 -6.76
C LEU A 67 8.97 -13.29 -6.63
N LYS A 68 8.23 -14.28 -6.11
CA LYS A 68 8.70 -15.65 -5.83
C LYS A 68 10.08 -15.68 -5.17
N GLU A 69 10.34 -14.70 -4.32
CA GLU A 69 11.60 -14.60 -3.59
C GLU A 69 11.71 -15.84 -2.69
N PRO A 70 12.88 -16.50 -2.59
CA PRO A 70 13.03 -17.70 -1.79
C PRO A 70 12.92 -17.35 -0.31
N PHE A 71 11.69 -17.39 0.22
CA PHE A 71 11.42 -17.10 1.61
C PHE A 71 12.08 -18.14 2.51
N GLY A 72 13.12 -17.73 3.23
CA GLY A 72 13.77 -18.54 4.25
C GLY A 72 12.89 -18.75 5.49
N PHE A 73 13.30 -19.68 6.36
CA PHE A 73 12.56 -20.02 7.58
C PHE A 73 12.31 -18.79 8.50
N TYR A 74 13.30 -17.91 8.62
CA TYR A 74 13.19 -16.70 9.43
C TYR A 74 12.23 -15.65 8.84
N GLN A 75 12.11 -15.56 7.51
CA GLN A 75 11.13 -14.67 6.87
C GLN A 75 9.70 -15.16 7.12
N TRP A 76 9.45 -16.46 7.04
CA TRP A 76 8.14 -17.03 7.40
C TRP A 76 7.76 -16.78 8.86
N MET A 77 8.72 -16.89 9.77
CA MET A 77 8.50 -16.60 11.19
C MET A 77 8.21 -15.10 11.43
N GLY A 78 8.92 -14.21 10.73
CA GLY A 78 8.66 -12.76 10.74
C GLY A 78 7.28 -12.41 10.18
N THR A 79 6.92 -13.00 9.03
CA THR A 79 5.59 -12.85 8.43
C THR A 79 4.49 -13.30 9.39
N ALA A 80 4.63 -14.47 10.02
CA ALA A 80 3.66 -14.96 11.00
C ALA A 80 3.53 -14.00 12.20
N CYS A 81 4.63 -13.42 12.66
CA CYS A 81 4.64 -12.43 13.74
C CYS A 81 3.89 -11.14 13.35
N ILE A 82 4.14 -10.61 12.14
CA ILE A 82 3.46 -9.41 11.63
C ILE A 82 1.96 -9.66 11.48
N ILE A 83 1.57 -10.81 10.91
CA ILE A 83 0.16 -11.19 10.78
C ILE A 83 -0.48 -11.32 12.18
N GLY A 84 0.20 -11.94 13.14
CA GLY A 84 -0.26 -12.06 14.52
C GLY A 84 -0.49 -10.70 15.20
N LEU A 85 0.45 -9.77 15.04
CA LEU A 85 0.34 -8.41 15.57
C LEU A 85 -0.87 -7.67 14.96
N VAL A 86 -1.04 -7.74 13.64
CA VAL A 86 -2.18 -7.12 12.93
C VAL A 86 -3.51 -7.68 13.42
N LEU A 87 -3.63 -8.99 13.60
CA LEU A 87 -4.85 -9.63 14.10
C LEU A 87 -5.15 -9.23 15.54
N LEU A 88 -4.12 -9.15 16.39
CA LEU A 88 -4.27 -8.73 17.79
C LEU A 88 -4.74 -7.28 17.89
N LEU A 89 -4.10 -6.35 17.16
CA LEU A 89 -4.48 -4.94 17.13
C LEU A 89 -5.89 -4.72 16.57
N THR A 90 -6.29 -5.50 15.56
CA THR A 90 -7.65 -5.47 15.02
C THR A 90 -8.69 -5.89 16.06
N ARG A 91 -8.38 -6.92 16.87
CA ARG A 91 -9.27 -7.43 17.92
C ARG A 91 -9.41 -6.48 19.10
N THR A 92 -8.32 -5.87 19.58
CA THR A 92 -8.34 -4.96 20.74
C THR A 92 -9.00 -3.63 20.44
N LYS A 93 -8.91 -3.12 19.20
CA LYS A 93 -9.57 -1.85 18.83
C LYS A 93 -11.11 -1.94 18.82
N GLN A 94 -11.70 -3.13 18.65
CA GLN A 94 -13.16 -3.33 18.74
C GLN A 94 -13.69 -3.14 20.17
N VAL A 95 -12.92 -3.56 21.18
CA VAL A 95 -13.32 -3.52 22.60
C VAL A 95 -13.42 -2.07 23.12
N SER A 96 -12.56 -1.17 22.62
CA SER A 96 -12.56 0.23 23.08
C SER A 96 -13.78 1.05 22.62
N SER A 97 -14.59 0.56 21.68
CA SER A 97 -15.68 1.33 21.09
C SER A 97 -17.06 1.02 21.69
N GLU A 98 -17.19 -0.01 22.54
CA GLU A 98 -18.44 -0.32 23.26
C GLU A 98 -18.52 0.36 24.63
N THR A 99 -17.39 0.79 25.22
CA THR A 99 -17.39 1.34 26.60
C THR A 99 -17.84 2.81 26.68
N THR A 100 -17.95 3.53 25.56
CA THR A 100 -18.36 4.95 25.55
C THR A 100 -19.85 5.18 25.27
N LEU A 101 -20.64 4.14 25.01
CA LEU A 101 -22.11 4.26 24.83
C LEU A 101 -22.91 3.80 26.06
N SER A 102 -22.24 3.40 27.14
CA SER A 102 -22.88 2.95 28.39
C SER A 102 -22.43 3.73 29.63
N ALA A 103 -21.84 4.92 29.47
CA ALA A 103 -21.54 5.87 30.54
C ALA A 103 -22.27 7.19 30.27
#